data_AF-A0A3E4LRG5-F1
#
_entry.id   AF-A0A3E4LRG5-F1
#
_cell.length_a   1.000
_cell.length_b   1.000
_cell.length_c   1.000
_cell.angle_alpha   90.00
_cell.angle_beta   90.00
_cell.angle_gamma   90.00
#
_symmetry.space_group_name_H-M   'P 1'
#
loop_
_entity.id
_entity.type
_entity.pdbx_description
1 polymer ?
#
loop_
_entity_poly.entity_id
_entity_poly.type
_entity_poly.pdbx_seq_one_letter_code
_entity_poly.pdbx_strand_id
1 'polypeptide(L)'
;MSGETKEVLDSNYGQNDVIINRLIDKMTLFDDNLMSLVFGQNIETTELLLRVIMERDIKVIDVRGQDELKNPMIGGRCITLDVHAIDVDGRHIDIEVQINAEGSHVRRARYHSSMMDARMLKEGQEFKEIKDSYVIFIYDHDKFRKGLPFYHIQRRVDETGEVFGDGSHIIYVNGRYEGNDDIGRMMRDFHQCRPEQIKSEALSKAVAYYKEKEGRGAMSEAVRQYAMEYAKEYAKEYAKEYGEEQKQAGIKQGENYMLYSLVQDGDINPEKAAGRLEITVDELRHQMNEAGYQIPTGA
;
A
#
# COMPACT_ATOMS: atom_id res chain seq x y z
N MET A 1 -3.91 35.83 -3.95
CA MET A 1 -5.10 34.99 -3.64
C MET A 1 -6.17 35.90 -3.06
N SER A 2 -7.42 35.78 -3.52
CA SER A 2 -8.54 36.61 -3.01
C SER A 2 -8.85 36.25 -1.55
N GLY A 3 -9.46 37.17 -0.80
CA GLY A 3 -9.82 36.93 0.61
C GLY A 3 -10.73 35.70 0.80
N GLU A 4 -11.65 35.48 -0.15
CA GLU A 4 -12.58 34.34 -0.15
C GLU A 4 -11.88 32.98 -0.34
N THR A 5 -10.82 32.91 -1.14
CA THR A 5 -10.06 31.65 -1.31
C THR A 5 -9.27 31.28 -0.06
N LYS A 6 -8.87 32.27 0.74
CA LYS A 6 -8.13 32.03 1.99
C LYS A 6 -9.05 31.55 3.13
N GLU A 7 -10.24 32.15 3.27
CA GLU A 7 -11.23 31.74 4.29
C GLU A 7 -11.80 30.33 4.03
N VAL A 8 -12.01 29.95 2.76
CA VAL A 8 -12.47 28.60 2.40
C VAL A 8 -11.37 27.55 2.66
N LEU A 9 -10.10 27.89 2.44
CA LEU A 9 -8.98 27.00 2.78
C LEU A 9 -8.82 26.85 4.30
N ASP A 10 -8.90 27.94 5.07
CA ASP A 10 -8.75 27.93 6.52
C ASP A 10 -9.92 27.21 7.23
N SER A 11 -11.15 27.36 6.73
CA SER A 11 -12.33 26.64 7.25
C SER A 11 -12.29 25.13 6.94
N ASN A 12 -11.86 24.74 5.74
CA ASN A 12 -11.63 23.35 5.39
C ASN A 12 -10.49 22.73 6.22
N TYR A 13 -9.44 23.49 6.53
CA TYR A 13 -8.35 23.05 7.41
C TYR A 13 -8.86 22.70 8.82
N GLY A 14 -9.68 23.57 9.43
CA GLY A 14 -10.26 23.31 10.75
C GLY A 14 -11.19 22.09 10.78
N GLN A 15 -11.98 21.87 9.72
CA GLN A 15 -12.87 20.71 9.61
C GLN A 15 -12.09 19.40 9.37
N ASN A 16 -10.99 19.47 8.60
CA ASN A 16 -10.09 18.33 8.38
C ASN A 16 -9.39 17.91 9.67
N ASP A 17 -8.94 18.85 10.50
CA ASP A 17 -8.30 18.51 11.78
C ASP A 17 -9.25 17.81 12.75
N VAL A 18 -10.54 18.17 12.77
CA VAL A 18 -11.55 17.45 13.58
C VAL A 18 -11.72 16.02 13.09
N ILE A 19 -11.73 15.79 11.77
CA ILE A 19 -11.84 14.45 11.19
C ILE A 19 -10.59 13.61 11.49
N ILE A 20 -9.40 14.19 11.26
CA ILE A 20 -8.11 13.54 11.54
C ILE A 20 -8.02 13.14 13.01
N ASN A 21 -8.42 14.02 13.92
CA ASN A 21 -8.39 13.71 15.34
C ASN A 21 -9.31 12.53 15.68
N ARG A 22 -10.56 12.53 15.17
CA ARG A 22 -11.50 11.41 15.36
C ARG A 22 -11.02 10.11 14.74
N LEU A 23 -10.30 10.15 13.63
CA LEU A 23 -9.69 8.97 13.01
C LEU A 23 -8.62 8.40 13.93
N ILE A 24 -7.67 9.24 14.35
CA ILE A 24 -6.57 8.83 15.22
C ILE A 24 -7.09 8.27 16.54
N ASP A 25 -8.13 8.85 17.13
CA ASP A 25 -8.73 8.34 18.37
C ASP A 25 -9.26 6.90 18.23
N LYS A 26 -9.65 6.48 17.02
CA LYS A 26 -10.13 5.12 16.73
C LYS A 26 -9.03 4.16 16.28
N MET A 27 -7.84 4.66 15.95
CA MET A 27 -6.72 3.82 15.52
C MET A 27 -6.26 2.88 16.64
N THR A 28 -5.81 1.72 16.21
CA THR A 28 -5.26 0.59 16.95
C THR A 28 -3.85 0.31 16.43
N LEU A 29 -3.11 -0.63 17.04
CA LEU A 29 -1.77 -0.98 16.55
C LEU A 29 -1.78 -1.75 15.22
N PHE A 30 -2.96 -2.07 14.66
CA PHE A 30 -3.09 -2.57 13.30
C PHE A 30 -3.13 -1.47 12.23
N ASP A 31 -3.19 -0.20 12.61
CA ASP A 31 -3.09 0.93 11.69
C ASP A 31 -1.62 1.23 11.38
N ASP A 32 -1.21 1.07 10.12
CA ASP A 32 0.18 1.19 9.64
C ASP A 32 0.89 2.46 10.17
N ASN A 33 0.22 3.62 10.07
CA ASN A 33 0.77 4.90 10.56
C ASN A 33 1.06 4.89 12.07
N LEU A 34 0.15 4.33 12.88
CA LEU A 34 0.34 4.29 14.33
C LEU A 34 1.39 3.24 14.71
N MET A 35 1.37 2.09 14.04
CA MET A 35 2.35 1.02 14.21
C MET A 35 3.77 1.52 13.95
N SER A 36 4.01 2.12 12.77
CA SER A 36 5.32 2.64 12.40
C SER A 36 5.83 3.72 13.35
N LEU A 37 4.97 4.55 13.92
CA LEU A 37 5.38 5.55 14.91
C LEU A 37 5.69 4.93 16.27
N VAL A 38 4.83 4.02 16.76
CA VAL A 38 4.98 3.38 18.07
C VAL A 38 6.23 2.51 18.16
N PHE A 39 6.58 1.84 17.08
CA PHE A 39 7.71 0.90 17.04
C PHE A 39 8.93 1.47 16.31
N GLY A 40 8.74 2.19 15.21
CA GLY A 40 9.79 2.58 14.26
C GLY A 40 10.89 3.51 14.77
N GLN A 41 10.80 4.03 15.99
CA GLN A 41 11.89 4.77 16.67
C GLN A 41 12.04 4.34 18.13
N ASN A 42 11.48 3.19 18.50
CA ASN A 42 11.39 2.73 19.87
C ASN A 42 11.90 1.29 19.98
N ILE A 43 13.17 1.19 20.38
CA ILE A 43 13.85 -0.09 20.62
C ILE A 43 13.12 -0.90 21.69
N GLU A 44 12.63 -0.28 22.77
CA GLU A 44 12.01 -1.00 23.89
C GLU A 44 10.71 -1.71 23.47
N THR A 45 9.81 -1.00 22.78
CA THR A 45 8.54 -1.59 22.32
C THR A 45 8.76 -2.61 21.22
N THR A 46 9.73 -2.38 20.33
CA THR A 46 10.08 -3.31 19.25
C THR A 46 10.73 -4.58 19.79
N GLU A 47 11.65 -4.46 20.76
CA GLU A 47 12.25 -5.61 21.44
C GLU A 47 11.20 -6.44 22.18
N LEU A 48 10.25 -5.78 22.87
CA LEU A 48 9.12 -6.46 23.51
C LEU A 48 8.29 -7.25 22.50
N LEU A 49 7.93 -6.64 21.37
CA LEU A 49 7.16 -7.27 20.30
C LEU A 49 7.89 -8.51 19.75
N LEU A 50 9.18 -8.36 19.42
CA LEU A 50 9.97 -9.42 18.82
C LEU A 50 10.22 -10.59 19.79
N ARG A 51 10.42 -10.34 21.08
CA ARG A 51 10.52 -11.41 22.09
C ARG A 51 9.29 -12.30 22.12
N VAL A 52 8.10 -11.70 21.99
CA VAL A 52 6.83 -12.42 22.00
C VAL A 52 6.62 -13.20 20.70
N ILE A 53 6.87 -12.58 19.54
CA ILE A 53 6.64 -13.22 18.24
C ILE A 53 7.66 -14.32 17.95
N MET A 54 8.93 -14.10 18.29
CA MET A 54 10.02 -15.02 17.96
C MET A 54 10.32 -16.04 19.07
N GLU A 55 9.59 -15.97 20.18
CA GLU A 55 9.66 -16.90 21.32
C GLU A 55 11.07 -17.11 21.86
N ARG A 56 11.91 -16.06 21.84
CA ARG A 56 13.30 -16.08 22.30
C ARG A 56 13.73 -14.72 22.84
N ASP A 57 14.79 -14.71 23.63
CA ASP A 57 15.38 -13.44 24.04
C ASP A 57 16.06 -12.76 22.83
N ILE A 58 15.67 -11.54 22.54
CA ILE A 58 16.17 -10.73 21.44
C ILE A 58 16.63 -9.40 22.01
N LYS A 59 17.75 -8.90 21.48
CA LYS A 59 18.27 -7.58 21.77
C LYS A 59 18.34 -6.77 20.48
N VAL A 60 17.56 -5.70 20.45
CA VAL A 60 17.47 -4.82 19.27
C VAL A 60 18.44 -3.66 19.46
N ILE A 61 19.21 -3.36 18.41
CA ILE A 61 20.22 -2.28 18.44
C ILE A 61 19.86 -1.09 17.55
N ASP A 62 19.01 -1.32 16.53
CA ASP A 62 18.53 -0.28 15.62
C ASP A 62 17.07 -0.57 15.24
N VAL A 63 16.27 0.49 15.14
CA VAL A 63 14.90 0.43 14.63
C VAL A 63 14.63 1.66 13.78
N ARG A 64 14.05 1.44 12.60
CA ARG A 64 13.65 2.48 11.65
C ARG A 64 12.23 2.22 11.17
N GLY A 65 11.33 3.17 11.38
CA GLY A 65 9.97 3.15 10.84
C GLY A 65 9.93 3.75 9.44
N GLN A 66 9.06 3.22 8.58
CA GLN A 66 8.88 3.67 7.21
C GLN A 66 10.22 3.70 6.43
N ASP A 67 11.00 2.61 6.52
CA ASP A 67 12.33 2.52 5.89
C ASP A 67 12.20 2.18 4.40
N GLU A 68 12.45 3.17 3.54
CA GLU A 68 12.37 3.00 2.09
C GLU A 68 13.59 2.24 1.54
N LEU A 69 13.33 1.04 1.00
CA LEU A 69 14.28 0.24 0.27
C LEU A 69 14.08 0.44 -1.24
N LYS A 70 14.91 1.30 -1.84
CA LYS A 70 14.91 1.57 -3.29
C LYS A 70 15.38 0.40 -4.16
N ASN A 71 14.63 0.03 -5.19
CA ASN A 71 15.11 -1.03 -6.09
C ASN A 71 16.40 -0.58 -6.83
N PRO A 72 17.47 -1.38 -6.87
CA PRO A 72 18.67 -1.04 -7.63
C PRO A 72 18.45 -1.00 -9.15
N MET A 73 17.41 -1.69 -9.65
CA MET A 73 17.01 -1.64 -11.05
C MET A 73 16.22 -0.35 -11.33
N ILE A 74 16.61 0.38 -12.36
CA ILE A 74 15.88 1.56 -12.84
C ILE A 74 14.46 1.14 -13.25
N GLY A 75 13.45 1.80 -12.68
CA GLY A 75 12.04 1.46 -12.88
C GLY A 75 11.55 0.24 -12.08
N GLY A 76 12.42 -0.36 -11.25
CA GLY A 76 12.06 -1.43 -10.35
C GLY A 76 11.19 -0.94 -9.18
N ARG A 77 10.40 -1.86 -8.61
CA ARG A 77 9.48 -1.55 -7.51
C ARG A 77 10.24 -1.37 -6.19
N CYS A 78 10.21 -0.19 -5.61
CA CYS A 78 10.68 0.03 -4.23
C CYS A 78 9.70 -0.59 -3.22
N ILE A 79 10.16 -0.78 -1.99
CA ILE A 79 9.30 -1.09 -0.84
C ILE A 79 9.61 -0.12 0.29
N THR A 80 8.62 0.13 1.13
CA THR A 80 8.79 0.83 2.40
C THR A 80 8.42 -0.16 3.49
N LEU A 81 9.35 -0.40 4.42
CA LEU A 81 9.11 -1.29 5.55
C LEU A 81 8.45 -0.50 6.66
N ASP A 82 7.33 -0.99 7.20
CA ASP A 82 6.63 -0.32 8.29
C ASP A 82 7.54 -0.14 9.50
N VAL A 83 8.25 -1.21 9.89
CA VAL A 83 9.30 -1.23 10.90
C VAL A 83 10.42 -2.17 10.47
N HIS A 84 11.63 -1.62 10.38
CA HIS A 84 12.86 -2.34 10.14
C HIS A 84 13.71 -2.34 11.39
N ALA A 85 13.88 -3.50 12.01
CA ALA A 85 14.72 -3.69 13.18
C ALA A 85 16.01 -4.47 12.82
N ILE A 86 17.09 -4.17 13.54
CA ILE A 86 18.34 -4.94 13.50
C ILE A 86 18.68 -5.40 14.92
N ASP A 87 18.94 -6.70 15.07
CA ASP A 87 19.34 -7.29 16.36
C ASP A 87 20.87 -7.29 16.56
N VAL A 88 21.30 -7.64 17.78
CA VAL A 88 22.73 -7.73 18.15
C VAL A 88 23.53 -8.74 17.31
N ASP A 89 22.89 -9.72 16.67
CA ASP A 89 23.53 -10.70 15.81
C ASP A 89 23.62 -10.22 14.35
N GLY A 90 23.07 -9.03 14.07
CA GLY A 90 23.01 -8.40 12.75
C GLY A 90 21.87 -8.91 11.88
N ARG A 91 20.87 -9.61 12.45
CA ARG A 91 19.70 -10.06 11.69
C ARG A 91 18.81 -8.90 11.36
N HIS A 92 18.30 -8.88 10.13
CA HIS A 92 17.35 -7.86 9.68
C HIS A 92 15.92 -8.38 9.83
N ILE A 93 15.07 -7.57 10.45
CA ILE A 93 13.71 -7.96 10.78
C ILE A 93 12.75 -6.89 10.26
N ASP A 94 12.00 -7.25 9.24
CA ASP A 94 10.90 -6.50 8.67
C ASP A 94 9.60 -6.88 9.40
N ILE A 95 8.90 -5.90 9.96
CA ILE A 95 7.63 -6.09 10.67
C ILE A 95 6.57 -5.21 10.00
N GLU A 96 5.51 -5.87 9.54
CA GLU A 96 4.45 -5.30 8.71
C GLU A 96 3.10 -5.58 9.36
N VAL A 97 2.20 -4.59 9.39
CA VAL A 97 0.80 -4.81 9.82
C VAL A 97 -0.13 -4.91 8.61
N GLN A 98 -1.21 -5.68 8.74
CA GLN A 98 -2.15 -5.87 7.64
C GLN A 98 -3.59 -6.02 8.12
N ILE A 99 -4.44 -5.06 7.72
CA ILE A 99 -5.90 -5.13 7.90
C ILE A 99 -6.55 -5.77 6.66
N ASN A 100 -6.17 -5.31 5.46
CA ASN A 100 -6.87 -5.65 4.22
C ASN A 100 -6.26 -6.84 3.47
N ALA A 101 -7.05 -7.50 2.62
CA ALA A 101 -6.60 -8.64 1.81
C ALA A 101 -5.73 -8.25 0.60
N GLU A 102 -5.71 -6.97 0.17
CA GLU A 102 -5.01 -6.55 -1.06
C GLU A 102 -3.47 -6.60 -0.93
N GLY A 103 -2.92 -6.34 0.26
CA GLY A 103 -1.49 -6.50 0.57
C GLY A 103 -1.08 -7.95 0.89
N SER A 104 -2.02 -8.90 0.80
CA SER A 104 -1.89 -10.20 1.48
C SER A 104 -1.17 -11.29 0.68
N HIS A 105 -0.71 -11.03 -0.55
CA HIS A 105 -0.13 -12.09 -1.35
C HIS A 105 1.21 -12.58 -0.76
N VAL A 106 1.37 -13.90 -0.58
CA VAL A 106 2.57 -14.50 0.05
C VAL A 106 3.88 -14.18 -0.68
N ARG A 107 3.81 -13.86 -1.98
CA ARG A 107 4.96 -13.38 -2.77
C ARG A 107 5.49 -12.01 -2.32
N ARG A 108 4.69 -11.18 -1.65
CA ARG A 108 5.13 -9.91 -1.05
C ARG A 108 6.24 -10.18 -0.05
N ALA A 109 6.04 -11.15 0.85
CA ALA A 109 7.05 -11.57 1.82
C ALA A 109 8.38 -11.94 1.15
N ARG A 110 8.32 -12.78 0.09
CA ARG A 110 9.50 -13.14 -0.69
C ARG A 110 10.22 -11.93 -1.29
N TYR A 111 9.45 -10.95 -1.79
CA TYR A 111 10.01 -9.73 -2.37
C TYR A 111 10.69 -8.86 -1.31
N HIS A 112 10.06 -8.71 -0.13
CA HIS A 112 10.64 -8.02 1.02
C HIS A 112 11.97 -8.66 1.45
N SER A 113 12.00 -9.98 1.63
CA SER A 113 13.25 -10.71 1.93
C SER A 113 14.33 -10.43 0.89
N SER A 114 14.00 -10.51 -0.42
CA SER A 114 14.99 -10.26 -1.47
C SER A 114 15.55 -8.83 -1.46
N MET A 115 14.72 -7.86 -1.10
CA MET A 115 15.13 -6.45 -1.01
C MET A 115 16.03 -6.21 0.21
N MET A 116 15.79 -6.88 1.33
CA MET A 116 16.70 -6.84 2.48
C MET A 116 18.03 -7.53 2.14
N ASP A 117 18.00 -8.76 1.64
CA ASP A 117 19.20 -9.55 1.35
C ASP A 117 20.14 -8.82 0.37
N ALA A 118 19.57 -8.15 -0.65
CA ALA A 118 20.32 -7.38 -1.65
C ALA A 118 21.14 -6.20 -1.06
N ARG A 119 20.93 -5.85 0.21
CA ARG A 119 21.61 -4.74 0.90
C ARG A 119 22.59 -5.21 1.98
N MET A 120 22.57 -6.49 2.34
CA MET A 120 23.40 -7.00 3.42
C MET A 120 24.86 -7.20 3.00
N LEU A 121 25.09 -7.45 1.72
CA LEU A 121 26.43 -7.64 1.17
C LEU A 121 26.90 -6.44 0.36
N LYS A 122 28.20 -6.18 0.47
CA LYS A 122 28.97 -5.33 -0.41
C LYS A 122 29.70 -6.18 -1.45
N GLU A 123 30.15 -5.51 -2.52
CA GLU A 123 30.97 -6.14 -3.55
C GLU A 123 32.19 -6.84 -2.92
N GLY A 124 32.41 -8.09 -3.30
CA GLY A 124 33.53 -8.91 -2.83
C GLY A 124 33.27 -9.71 -1.55
N GLN A 125 32.13 -9.53 -0.86
CA GLN A 125 31.77 -10.39 0.28
C GLN A 125 31.22 -11.75 -0.15
N GLU A 126 31.45 -12.77 0.66
CA GLU A 126 30.96 -14.12 0.43
C GLU A 126 29.47 -14.25 0.80
N PHE A 127 28.72 -15.06 0.06
CA PHE A 127 27.29 -15.26 0.33
C PHE A 127 26.98 -15.81 1.73
N LYS A 128 27.91 -16.57 2.33
CA LYS A 128 27.77 -17.09 3.70
C LYS A 128 27.83 -16.00 4.77
N GLU A 129 28.21 -14.77 4.42
CA GLU A 129 28.20 -13.62 5.31
C GLU A 129 26.83 -12.95 5.43
N ILE A 130 25.87 -13.31 4.56
CA ILE A 130 24.47 -12.87 4.66
C ILE A 130 23.94 -13.27 6.03
N LYS A 131 23.31 -12.31 6.71
CA LYS A 131 22.67 -12.51 8.01
C LYS A 131 21.24 -13.01 7.81
N ASP A 132 20.71 -13.68 8.82
CA ASP A 132 19.32 -14.12 8.77
C ASP A 132 18.38 -12.91 8.55
N SER A 133 17.35 -13.11 7.74
CA SER A 133 16.31 -12.14 7.47
C SER A 133 14.94 -12.68 7.88
N TYR A 134 14.16 -11.85 8.58
CA TYR A 134 12.81 -12.17 9.02
C TYR A 134 11.83 -11.17 8.39
N VAL A 135 10.79 -11.69 7.75
CA VAL A 135 9.63 -10.89 7.35
C VAL A 135 8.44 -11.33 8.17
N ILE A 136 7.95 -10.45 9.04
CA ILE A 136 6.90 -10.71 10.00
C ILE A 136 5.67 -9.92 9.59
N PHE A 137 4.59 -10.61 9.22
CA PHE A 137 3.31 -9.96 8.99
C PHE A 137 2.35 -10.21 10.14
N ILE A 138 1.88 -9.15 10.76
CA ILE A 138 0.86 -9.18 11.83
C ILE A 138 -0.48 -8.80 11.22
N TYR A 139 -1.35 -9.79 11.04
CA TYR A 139 -2.69 -9.58 10.46
C TYR A 139 -3.71 -9.30 11.55
N ASP A 140 -4.66 -8.40 11.31
CA ASP A 140 -5.81 -8.16 12.23
C ASP A 140 -6.81 -9.35 12.30
N HIS A 141 -6.53 -10.40 11.52
CA HIS A 141 -7.30 -11.63 11.42
C HIS A 141 -6.42 -12.86 11.25
N ASP A 142 -7.02 -14.04 11.35
CA ASP A 142 -6.34 -15.29 11.04
C ASP A 142 -6.28 -15.51 9.53
N LYS A 143 -5.18 -15.07 8.91
CA LYS A 143 -4.93 -15.19 7.47
C LYS A 143 -5.18 -16.60 6.94
N PHE A 144 -4.73 -17.64 7.65
CA PHE A 144 -4.79 -19.02 7.18
C PHE A 144 -5.98 -19.79 7.75
N ARG A 145 -6.73 -19.19 8.68
CA ARG A 145 -7.94 -19.76 9.30
C ARG A 145 -7.68 -21.13 9.93
N LYS A 146 -6.55 -21.29 10.63
CA LYS A 146 -6.19 -22.52 11.36
C LYS A 146 -6.21 -22.36 12.87
N GLY A 147 -6.47 -21.16 13.38
CA GLY A 147 -6.55 -20.86 14.81
C GLY A 147 -5.21 -20.86 15.54
N LEU A 148 -4.08 -20.92 14.81
CA LEU A 148 -2.75 -20.89 15.41
C LEU A 148 -2.30 -19.44 15.66
N PRO A 149 -1.46 -19.18 16.68
CA PRO A 149 -0.91 -17.84 16.92
C PRO A 149 0.08 -17.43 15.82
N PHE A 150 0.88 -18.38 15.35
CA PHE A 150 1.96 -18.16 14.39
C PHE A 150 1.93 -19.17 13.26
N TYR A 151 2.36 -18.74 12.07
CA TYR A 151 2.66 -19.59 10.94
C TYR A 151 4.07 -19.30 10.44
N HIS A 152 5.00 -20.18 10.79
CA HIS A 152 6.39 -20.12 10.36
C HIS A 152 6.54 -20.75 8.98
N ILE A 153 7.06 -19.99 8.02
CA ILE A 153 7.36 -20.47 6.68
C ILE A 153 8.88 -20.55 6.52
N GLN A 154 9.35 -21.73 6.16
CA GLN A 154 10.77 -22.04 5.94
C GLN A 154 10.91 -22.94 4.73
N ARG A 155 12.03 -22.83 4.01
CA ARG A 155 12.37 -23.78 2.95
C ARG A 155 12.78 -25.12 3.55
N ARG A 156 12.44 -26.19 2.85
CA ARG A 156 12.77 -27.57 3.21
C ARG A 156 13.34 -28.29 2.00
N VAL A 157 14.11 -29.34 2.25
CA VAL A 157 14.51 -30.31 1.23
C VAL A 157 13.30 -31.21 0.97
N ASP A 158 12.79 -31.25 -0.26
CA ASP A 158 11.53 -31.94 -0.57
C ASP A 158 11.62 -33.46 -0.32
N GLU A 159 12.78 -34.06 -0.56
CA GLU A 159 13.01 -35.50 -0.43
C GLU A 159 13.13 -35.97 1.03
N THR A 160 13.70 -35.14 1.91
CA THR A 160 13.97 -35.51 3.33
C THR A 160 13.01 -34.83 4.30
N GLY A 161 12.36 -33.75 3.88
CA GLY A 161 11.57 -32.87 4.74
C GLY A 161 12.40 -32.04 5.72
N GLU A 162 13.73 -32.12 5.69
CA GLU A 162 14.61 -31.38 6.59
C GLU A 162 14.55 -29.88 6.30
N VAL A 163 14.74 -29.07 7.35
CA VAL A 163 14.82 -27.62 7.21
C VAL A 163 16.08 -27.26 6.44
N PHE A 164 15.93 -26.46 5.38
CA PHE A 164 17.05 -26.10 4.50
C PHE A 164 18.06 -25.17 5.19
N GLY A 165 17.58 -24.26 6.04
CA GLY A 165 18.44 -23.43 6.90
C GLY A 165 19.22 -22.33 6.17
N ASP A 166 18.61 -21.68 5.18
CA ASP A 166 19.22 -20.57 4.42
C ASP A 166 19.13 -19.19 5.11
N GLY A 167 18.70 -19.13 6.37
CA GLY A 167 18.56 -17.88 7.13
C GLY A 167 17.37 -17.01 6.72
N SER A 168 16.54 -17.42 5.75
CA SER A 168 15.38 -16.66 5.30
C SER A 168 14.11 -17.16 5.98
N HIS A 169 13.42 -16.27 6.69
CA HIS A 169 12.27 -16.60 7.51
C HIS A 169 11.07 -15.70 7.23
N ILE A 170 9.88 -16.29 7.17
CA ILE A 170 8.63 -15.54 7.13
C ILE A 170 7.75 -16.02 8.27
N ILE A 171 7.19 -15.07 9.03
CA ILE A 171 6.27 -15.35 10.14
C ILE A 171 4.97 -14.62 9.87
N TYR A 172 3.86 -15.34 9.85
CA TYR A 172 2.53 -14.73 9.88
C TYR A 172 1.96 -14.85 11.29
N VAL A 173 1.62 -13.72 11.88
CA VAL A 173 1.01 -13.62 13.20
C VAL A 173 -0.50 -13.44 13.04
N ASN A 174 -1.25 -14.24 13.79
CA ASN A 174 -2.71 -14.19 13.83
C ASN A 174 -3.17 -13.19 14.88
N GLY A 175 -3.66 -12.03 14.43
CA GLY A 175 -4.17 -10.97 15.31
C GLY A 175 -5.41 -11.34 16.09
N ARG A 176 -6.17 -12.35 15.65
CA ARG A 176 -7.37 -12.85 16.36
C ARG A 176 -7.08 -13.99 17.31
N TYR A 177 -5.81 -14.29 17.58
CA TYR A 177 -5.49 -15.33 18.53
C TYR A 177 -5.82 -14.88 19.97
N GLU A 178 -6.68 -15.64 20.66
CA GLU A 178 -7.22 -15.29 21.99
C GLU A 178 -6.60 -16.11 23.14
N GLY A 179 -5.43 -16.72 22.93
CA GLY A 179 -4.75 -17.52 23.95
C GLY A 179 -4.47 -16.77 25.27
N ASN A 180 -4.16 -17.55 26.32
CA ASN A 180 -3.78 -17.01 27.64
C ASN A 180 -2.25 -16.92 27.83
N ASP A 181 -1.50 -16.92 26.74
CA ASP A 181 -0.05 -16.73 26.67
C ASP A 181 0.30 -15.26 26.36
N ASP A 182 1.58 -14.98 26.15
CA ASP A 182 2.06 -13.62 25.88
C ASP A 182 1.53 -13.06 24.55
N ILE A 183 1.49 -13.88 23.49
CA ILE A 183 0.99 -13.44 22.19
C ILE A 183 -0.51 -13.15 22.23
N GLY A 184 -1.31 -13.98 22.90
CA GLY A 184 -2.74 -13.70 23.07
C GLY A 184 -3.01 -12.43 23.89
N ARG A 185 -2.18 -12.14 24.91
CA ARG A 185 -2.23 -10.84 25.62
C ARG A 185 -1.85 -9.68 24.70
N MET A 186 -0.78 -9.82 23.93
CA MET A 186 -0.32 -8.79 23.01
C MET A 186 -1.34 -8.50 21.91
N MET A 187 -2.00 -9.51 21.36
CA MET A 187 -3.03 -9.32 20.33
C MET A 187 -4.30 -8.66 20.89
N ARG A 188 -4.63 -8.88 22.17
CA ARG A 188 -5.67 -8.10 22.86
C ARG A 188 -5.29 -6.62 23.01
N ASP A 189 -4.03 -6.35 23.33
CA ASP A 189 -3.49 -4.99 23.44
C ASP A 189 -3.45 -4.28 22.08
N PHE A 190 -3.07 -4.98 21.01
CA PHE A 190 -3.03 -4.43 19.65
C PHE A 190 -4.39 -3.93 19.18
N HIS A 191 -5.48 -4.59 19.59
CA HIS A 191 -6.85 -4.19 19.27
C HIS A 191 -7.40 -3.03 20.11
N GLN A 192 -6.71 -2.59 21.18
CA GLN A 192 -7.20 -1.49 21.98
C GLN A 192 -6.95 -0.17 21.26
N CYS A 193 -8.01 0.61 21.07
CA CYS A 193 -7.88 1.99 20.60
C CYS A 193 -7.57 2.96 21.75
N ARG A 194 -7.82 2.59 23.01
CA ARG A 194 -7.60 3.45 24.16
C ARG A 194 -6.32 3.08 24.90
N PRO A 195 -5.35 3.99 25.07
CA PRO A 195 -4.07 3.67 25.71
C PRO A 195 -4.23 3.09 27.12
N GLU A 196 -5.22 3.55 27.90
CA GLU A 196 -5.50 3.08 29.25
C GLU A 196 -6.09 1.66 29.33
N GLN A 197 -6.53 1.11 28.19
CA GLN A 197 -7.03 -0.27 28.09
C GLN A 197 -5.92 -1.26 27.73
N ILE A 198 -4.79 -0.78 27.22
CA ILE A 198 -3.60 -1.59 26.91
C ILE A 198 -2.96 -2.04 28.23
N LYS A 199 -2.75 -3.35 28.39
CA LYS A 199 -2.17 -3.94 29.61
C LYS A 199 -0.66 -3.82 29.66
N SER A 200 0.02 -3.92 28.52
CA SER A 200 1.46 -3.66 28.43
C SER A 200 1.75 -2.19 28.73
N GLU A 201 2.49 -1.93 29.80
CA GLU A 201 2.85 -0.57 30.21
C GLU A 201 3.68 0.15 29.12
N ALA A 202 4.61 -0.55 28.48
CA ALA A 202 5.45 0.00 27.42
C ALA A 202 4.61 0.41 26.19
N LEU A 203 3.70 -0.47 25.74
CA LEU A 203 2.82 -0.18 24.61
C LEU A 203 1.82 0.93 24.97
N SER A 204 1.23 0.87 26.16
CA SER A 204 0.29 1.88 26.65
C SER A 204 0.91 3.28 26.64
N LYS A 205 2.13 3.44 27.18
CA LYS A 205 2.85 4.71 27.18
C LYS A 205 3.16 5.20 25.76
N ALA A 206 3.62 4.31 24.88
CA ALA A 206 3.97 4.66 23.50
C ALA A 206 2.74 5.07 22.67
N VAL A 207 1.64 4.32 22.77
CA VAL A 207 0.37 4.66 22.11
C VAL A 207 -0.18 5.99 22.65
N ALA A 208 -0.18 6.20 23.97
CA ALA A 208 -0.59 7.48 24.56
C ALA A 208 0.25 8.66 24.06
N TYR A 209 1.56 8.46 23.86
CA TYR A 209 2.44 9.52 23.37
C TYR A 209 1.99 10.05 22.00
N TYR A 210 1.67 9.17 21.05
CA TYR A 210 1.23 9.55 19.71
C TYR A 210 -0.26 9.91 19.61
N LYS A 211 -1.10 9.43 20.53
CA LYS A 211 -2.55 9.72 20.51
C LYS A 211 -2.97 10.90 21.36
N GLU A 212 -2.20 11.30 22.36
CA GLU A 212 -2.65 12.29 23.36
C GLU A 212 -1.60 13.35 23.72
N LYS A 213 -0.30 13.06 23.54
CA LYS A 213 0.79 13.92 24.03
C LYS A 213 1.51 14.62 22.86
N GLU A 214 2.79 14.92 23.07
CA GLU A 214 3.64 15.67 22.14
C GLU A 214 3.78 14.96 20.77
N GLY A 215 3.67 13.63 20.72
CA GLY A 215 3.68 12.85 19.48
C GLY A 215 2.43 13.04 18.61
N ARG A 216 1.36 13.68 19.12
CA ARG A 216 0.10 13.86 18.37
C ARG A 216 0.29 14.62 17.07
N GLY A 217 1.19 15.61 17.06
CA GLY A 217 1.49 16.38 15.85
C GLY A 217 2.06 15.51 14.73
N ALA A 218 3.01 14.63 15.06
CA ALA A 218 3.60 13.69 14.11
C ALA A 218 2.56 12.68 13.60
N MET A 219 1.68 12.19 14.48
CA MET A 219 0.59 11.29 14.10
C MET A 219 -0.40 11.97 13.14
N SER A 220 -0.83 13.20 13.44
CA SER A 220 -1.72 13.96 12.55
C SER A 220 -1.07 14.24 11.20
N GLU A 221 0.22 14.52 11.17
CA GLU A 221 0.96 14.73 9.93
C GLU A 221 1.07 13.45 9.09
N ALA A 222 1.37 12.29 9.72
CA ALA A 222 1.38 11.01 9.04
C ALA A 222 0.02 10.70 8.38
N VAL A 223 -1.09 10.94 9.08
CA VAL A 223 -2.44 10.76 8.52
C VAL A 223 -2.71 11.71 7.36
N ARG A 224 -2.27 12.98 7.43
CA ARG A 224 -2.41 13.94 6.33
C ARG A 224 -1.61 13.52 5.11
N GLN A 225 -0.37 13.07 5.30
CA GLN A 225 0.50 12.62 4.22
C GLN A 225 -0.10 11.41 3.51
N TYR A 226 -0.54 10.40 4.27
CA TYR A 226 -1.23 9.24 3.72
C TYR A 226 -2.48 9.65 2.91
N ALA A 227 -3.34 10.50 3.47
CA ALA A 227 -4.53 10.97 2.76
C ALA A 227 -4.19 11.75 1.47
N MET A 228 -3.12 12.56 1.50
CA MET A 228 -2.66 13.31 0.34
C MET A 228 -2.05 12.40 -0.74
N GLU A 229 -1.28 11.38 -0.35
CA GLU A 229 -0.71 10.40 -1.29
C GLU A 229 -1.82 9.58 -1.95
N TYR A 230 -2.75 9.06 -1.16
CA TYR A 230 -3.92 8.35 -1.67
C TYR A 230 -4.72 9.21 -2.66
N ALA A 231 -4.98 10.48 -2.32
CA ALA A 231 -5.67 11.40 -3.22
C ALA A 231 -4.89 11.66 -4.52
N LYS A 232 -3.55 11.75 -4.46
CA LYS A 232 -2.70 11.91 -5.65
C LYS A 232 -2.71 10.66 -6.52
N GLU A 233 -2.65 9.47 -5.95
CA GLU A 233 -2.71 8.22 -6.71
C GLU A 233 -4.08 8.05 -7.38
N TYR A 234 -5.16 8.25 -6.62
CA TYR A 234 -6.52 8.23 -7.16
C TYR A 234 -6.71 9.23 -8.31
N ALA A 235 -6.20 10.46 -8.16
CA ALA A 235 -6.26 11.47 -9.22
C ALA A 235 -5.45 11.07 -10.46
N LYS A 236 -4.29 10.40 -10.30
CA LYS A 236 -3.49 9.89 -11.43
C LYS A 236 -4.22 8.78 -12.18
N GLU A 237 -4.80 7.82 -11.46
CA GLU A 237 -5.56 6.72 -12.07
C GLU A 237 -6.77 7.25 -12.83
N TYR A 238 -7.55 8.14 -12.19
CA TYR A 238 -8.69 8.79 -12.83
C TYR A 238 -8.29 9.60 -14.07
N ALA A 239 -7.19 10.36 -14.00
CA ALA A 239 -6.69 11.11 -15.15
C ALA A 239 -6.23 10.19 -16.30
N LYS A 240 -5.66 9.03 -15.98
CA LYS A 240 -5.24 8.04 -16.98
C LYS A 240 -6.45 7.42 -17.67
N GLU A 241 -7.44 6.96 -16.90
CA GLU A 241 -8.68 6.38 -17.42
C GLU A 241 -9.42 7.40 -18.32
N TYR A 242 -9.63 8.62 -17.81
CA TYR A 242 -10.26 9.68 -18.58
C TYR A 242 -9.46 10.07 -19.84
N GLY A 243 -8.13 10.09 -19.75
CA GLY A 243 -7.25 10.34 -20.89
C GLY A 243 -7.34 9.25 -21.97
N GLU A 244 -7.45 7.99 -21.57
CA GLU A 244 -7.65 6.86 -22.48
C GLU A 244 -9.02 6.92 -23.16
N GLU A 245 -10.08 7.23 -22.42
CA GLU A 245 -11.43 7.45 -22.97
C GLU A 245 -11.46 8.58 -24.00
N GLN A 246 -10.89 9.74 -23.66
CA GLN A 246 -10.82 10.90 -24.58
C GLN A 246 -9.99 10.59 -25.82
N LYS A 247 -8.89 9.84 -25.67
CA LYS A 247 -8.08 9.39 -26.82
C LYS A 247 -8.89 8.48 -27.75
N GLN A 248 -9.64 7.52 -27.21
CA GLN A 248 -10.48 6.63 -28.02
C GLN A 248 -11.61 7.40 -28.71
N ALA A 249 -12.26 8.32 -28.00
CA ALA A 249 -13.28 9.19 -28.57
C ALA A 249 -12.70 10.03 -29.73
N GLY A 250 -11.51 10.61 -29.55
CA GLY A 250 -10.81 11.36 -30.59
C GLY A 250 -10.41 10.53 -31.81
N ILE A 251 -9.96 9.29 -31.62
CA ILE A 251 -9.67 8.35 -32.72
C ILE A 251 -10.94 8.06 -33.51
N LYS A 252 -12.02 7.67 -32.83
CA LYS A 252 -13.32 7.38 -33.46
C LYS A 252 -13.87 8.59 -34.21
N GLN A 253 -13.74 9.78 -33.63
CA GLN A 253 -14.13 11.03 -34.29
C GLN A 253 -13.29 11.29 -35.56
N GLY A 254 -11.98 11.03 -35.51
CA GLY A 254 -11.09 11.12 -36.67
C GLY A 254 -11.44 10.12 -37.78
N GLU A 255 -11.77 8.88 -37.42
CA GLU A 255 -12.24 7.85 -38.35
C GLU A 255 -13.57 8.26 -39.02
N ASN A 256 -14.50 8.81 -38.25
CA ASN A 256 -15.75 9.35 -38.77
C ASN A 256 -15.50 10.48 -39.77
N TYR A 257 -14.63 11.44 -39.45
CA TYR A 257 -14.30 12.55 -40.35
C TYR A 257 -13.61 12.10 -41.63
N MET A 258 -12.74 11.09 -41.56
CA MET A 258 -12.16 10.46 -42.75
C MET A 258 -13.26 9.86 -43.63
N LEU A 259 -14.22 9.14 -43.03
CA LEU A 259 -15.35 8.56 -43.77
C LEU A 259 -16.25 9.64 -44.38
N TYR A 260 -16.48 10.75 -43.68
CA TYR A 260 -17.25 11.89 -44.20
C TYR A 260 -16.58 12.53 -45.42
N SER A 261 -15.25 12.71 -45.39
CA SER A 261 -14.49 13.20 -46.55
C SER A 261 -14.68 12.29 -47.76
N LEU A 262 -14.56 10.97 -47.59
CA LEU A 262 -14.74 10.01 -48.68
C LEU A 262 -16.16 10.05 -49.27
N VAL A 263 -17.19 10.28 -48.44
CA VAL A 263 -18.57 10.45 -48.93
C VAL A 263 -18.71 11.75 -49.71
N GLN A 264 -18.13 12.85 -49.22
CA GLN A 264 -18.17 14.16 -49.87
C GLN A 264 -17.42 14.16 -51.21
N ASP A 265 -16.31 13.45 -51.29
CA ASP A 265 -15.51 13.32 -52.52
C ASP A 265 -16.13 12.36 -53.53
N GLY A 266 -17.17 11.61 -53.13
CA GLY A 266 -17.88 10.65 -53.98
C GLY A 266 -17.20 9.27 -54.09
N ASP A 267 -16.14 9.04 -53.30
CA ASP A 267 -15.38 7.77 -53.28
C ASP A 267 -16.15 6.62 -52.62
N ILE A 268 -17.13 6.95 -51.77
CA ILE A 268 -18.04 5.98 -51.14
C ILE A 268 -19.47 6.53 -51.13
N ASN A 269 -20.45 5.66 -51.42
CA ASN A 269 -21.85 6.08 -51.35
C ASN A 269 -22.36 6.19 -49.89
N PRO A 270 -23.37 7.03 -49.65
CA PRO A 270 -23.90 7.27 -48.31
C PRO A 270 -24.45 6.02 -47.61
N GLU A 271 -25.05 5.08 -48.35
CA GLU A 271 -25.61 3.85 -47.78
C GLU A 271 -24.53 2.96 -47.18
N LYS A 272 -23.39 2.81 -47.88
CA LYS A 272 -22.26 2.00 -47.42
C LYS A 272 -21.52 2.66 -46.27
N ALA A 273 -21.42 3.99 -46.27
CA ALA A 273 -20.85 4.74 -45.16
C ALA A 273 -21.73 4.65 -43.90
N ALA A 274 -23.05 4.83 -44.04
CA ALA A 274 -24.01 4.70 -42.95
C ALA A 274 -24.00 3.28 -42.36
N GLY A 275 -23.95 2.25 -43.21
CA GLY A 275 -23.82 0.86 -42.77
C GLY A 275 -22.51 0.56 -42.02
N ARG A 276 -21.40 1.25 -42.33
CA ARG A 276 -20.11 1.09 -41.59
C ARG A 276 -20.13 1.73 -40.21
N LEU A 277 -20.90 2.81 -40.04
CA LEU A 277 -21.09 3.48 -38.76
C LEU A 277 -22.26 2.91 -37.95
N GLU A 278 -22.99 1.95 -38.52
CA GLU A 278 -24.22 1.36 -37.94
C GLU A 278 -25.30 2.41 -37.65
N ILE A 279 -25.42 3.43 -38.52
CA ILE A 279 -26.42 4.49 -38.43
C ILE A 279 -27.26 4.56 -39.71
N THR A 280 -28.34 5.33 -39.69
CA THR A 280 -29.13 5.62 -40.89
C THR A 280 -28.46 6.65 -41.79
N VAL A 281 -28.82 6.69 -43.07
CA VAL A 281 -28.31 7.71 -44.01
C VAL A 281 -28.71 9.13 -43.60
N ASP A 282 -29.88 9.30 -42.97
CA ASP A 282 -30.33 10.60 -42.45
C ASP A 282 -29.50 11.05 -41.24
N GLU A 283 -29.17 10.14 -40.33
CA GLU A 283 -28.25 10.40 -39.21
C GLU A 283 -26.84 10.71 -39.69
N LEU A 284 -26.35 9.97 -40.69
CA LEU A 284 -25.07 10.26 -41.34
C LEU A 284 -25.08 11.67 -41.93
N ARG A 285 -26.13 12.04 -42.67
CA ARG A 285 -26.28 13.39 -43.25
C ARG A 285 -26.28 14.47 -42.18
N HIS A 286 -26.95 14.24 -41.05
CA HIS A 286 -26.96 15.18 -39.93
C HIS A 286 -25.55 15.35 -39.33
N GLN A 287 -24.88 14.25 -38.99
CA GLN A 287 -23.53 14.29 -38.40
C GLN A 287 -22.48 14.88 -39.34
N MET A 288 -22.57 14.58 -40.65
CA MET A 288 -21.71 15.19 -41.67
C MET A 288 -21.89 16.71 -41.70
N ASN A 289 -23.15 17.19 -41.74
CA ASN A 289 -23.43 18.63 -41.77
C ASN A 289 -22.93 19.34 -40.51
N GLU A 290 -23.12 18.75 -39.32
CA GLU A 290 -22.58 19.29 -38.06
C GLU A 290 -21.05 19.38 -38.06
N ALA A 291 -20.38 18.42 -38.72
CA ALA A 291 -18.94 18.39 -38.89
C ALA A 291 -18.42 19.24 -40.06
N GLY A 292 -19.30 19.91 -40.82
CA GLY A 292 -18.94 20.76 -41.95
C GLY A 292 -18.76 20.04 -43.30
N TYR A 293 -19.20 18.79 -43.42
CA TYR A 293 -19.18 17.98 -44.64
C TYR A 293 -20.57 17.91 -45.30
N GLN A 294 -20.62 17.66 -46.61
CA GLN A 294 -21.88 17.54 -47.37
C GLN A 294 -21.91 16.30 -48.25
N ILE A 295 -23.08 15.69 -48.38
CA ILE A 295 -23.32 14.60 -49.35
C ILE A 295 -23.53 15.24 -50.74
N PRO A 296 -22.79 14.81 -51.78
CA PRO A 296 -22.91 15.37 -53.13
C PRO A 296 -24.33 15.26 -53.68
N THR A 297 -24.79 16.32 -54.34
CA THR A 297 -26.11 16.35 -54.99
C THR A 297 -26.01 15.63 -56.34
N GLY A 298 -26.42 14.36 -56.38
CA GLY A 298 -26.46 13.54 -57.59
C GLY A 298 -25.84 12.13 -57.48
N ALA A 299 -25.43 11.70 -56.28
CA ALA A 299 -25.05 10.33 -55.97
C ALA A 299 -26.27 9.43 -55.71
#